data_AF-A0A1Q9MQ99-F1
#
_entry.id   AF-A0A1Q9MQ99-F1
#
_cell.length_a   1.000
_cell.length_b   1.000
_cell.length_c   1.000
_cell.angle_alpha   90.00
_cell.angle_beta   90.00
_cell.angle_gamma   90.00
#
_symmetry.space_group_name_H-M   'P 1'
#
loop_
_entity.id
_entity.type
_entity.pdbx_description
1 polymer ?
#
loop_
_entity_poly.entity_id
_entity_poly.type
_entity_poly.pdbx_seq_one_letter_code
_entity_poly.pdbx_strand_id
1 'polypeptide(L)'
;MWKLPLLKPHLLAYKISSTGTFEEIDYKQLLNAFTPVSALGIYAYKSKRLYFWKGENLPFNLGKVIPEAKRFFLAQDDRMIVLRHFIIESGDEPQEFLDDLKVKAAQLRDQLLTTHQEPSPIPSSQPSPEPQIVTPSPSTSLVEKTKTEVHTKIAEEKNRTRRIALIKERISSLFGEIPKLCKLRGYEGALEKLEEINILVQRNRLSEFQDQIETQRENVLTQRAAYFKDLDQISVLEKIIREAQTAKQWQALIPPSELIIEIAERIGKKDLVTQYTKVLLEAREKLKEEEWNKMKTGVEPPQTAARPKPTPSQEIEDTKVIDHLFSALQLAELRFTNAHAKNIFFESMKAIADILEIAGKLNQTNLIRKYEEIKKEITTKLELNAKNYAKRLEKIEQINQLKKDAVDLETRLLFEEARQKTIEIKALALELDDKPTITSCERKIRQLNTWTKDTSDSDLLKWDIPVENIINDQKYHLLEAFNDEEVAQKRAEEILTNSGKTESVRVITLTQAKFVNQGPFNGNGKCFIIYGAKASS
;
A
#
# COMPACT_ATOMS: atom_id res chain seq x y z
N MET A 1 14.72 -19.77 -39.82
CA MET A 1 13.89 -20.49 -38.82
C MET A 1 14.27 -20.00 -37.43
N TRP A 2 13.54 -19.02 -36.91
CA TRP A 2 13.73 -18.55 -35.53
C TRP A 2 12.89 -19.47 -34.64
N LYS A 3 13.55 -20.31 -33.84
CA LYS A 3 12.86 -21.09 -32.80
C LYS A 3 12.35 -20.07 -31.78
N LEU A 4 11.03 -19.83 -31.77
CA LEU A 4 10.36 -19.09 -30.71
C LEU A 4 10.82 -19.68 -29.36
N PRO A 5 11.30 -18.85 -28.41
CA PRO A 5 11.65 -19.34 -27.08
C PRO A 5 10.41 -20.02 -26.51
N LEU A 6 10.57 -21.28 -26.08
CA LEU A 6 9.55 -22.09 -25.43
C LEU A 6 8.77 -21.19 -24.46
N LEU A 7 7.48 -20.96 -24.75
CA LEU A 7 6.58 -20.21 -23.90
C LEU A 7 6.70 -20.80 -22.49
N LYS A 8 7.31 -20.04 -21.57
CA LYS A 8 7.37 -20.43 -20.15
C LYS A 8 5.95 -20.79 -19.70
N PRO A 9 5.78 -21.81 -18.84
CA PRO A 9 4.47 -22.19 -18.34
C PRO A 9 3.73 -20.97 -17.76
N HIS A 10 2.40 -20.97 -17.88
CA HIS A 10 1.53 -19.88 -17.40
C HIS A 10 1.63 -19.61 -15.88
N LEU A 11 2.33 -20.49 -15.17
CA LEU A 11 2.51 -20.50 -13.72
C LEU A 11 3.98 -20.73 -13.39
N LEU A 12 4.44 -20.10 -12.32
CA LEU A 12 5.70 -20.41 -11.65
C LEU A 12 5.37 -20.82 -10.22
N ALA A 13 5.80 -22.01 -9.80
CA ALA A 13 5.46 -22.56 -8.49
C ALA A 13 6.71 -23.05 -7.76
N TYR A 14 6.77 -22.80 -6.45
CA TYR A 14 7.84 -23.26 -5.58
C TYR A 14 7.26 -23.87 -4.30
N LYS A 15 7.86 -24.96 -3.84
CA LYS A 15 7.63 -25.52 -2.50
C LYS A 15 8.60 -24.86 -1.52
N ILE A 16 8.09 -24.42 -0.39
CA ILE A 16 8.91 -23.87 0.70
C ILE A 16 9.25 -25.02 1.63
N SER A 17 10.54 -25.36 1.71
CA SER A 17 11.04 -26.43 2.58
C SER A 17 11.04 -25.99 4.05
N SER A 18 11.12 -26.94 4.98
CA SER A 18 11.19 -26.67 6.42
C SER A 18 12.38 -25.78 6.85
N THR A 19 13.41 -25.67 6.02
CA THR A 19 14.58 -24.79 6.23
C THR A 19 14.40 -23.40 5.61
N GLY A 20 13.28 -23.14 4.94
CA GLY A 20 12.98 -21.89 4.25
C GLY A 20 13.60 -21.77 2.85
N THR A 21 14.10 -22.87 2.28
CA THR A 21 14.56 -22.90 0.89
C THR A 21 13.38 -23.09 -0.08
N PHE A 22 13.56 -22.65 -1.32
CA PHE A 22 12.55 -22.72 -2.38
C PHE A 22 12.95 -23.76 -3.42
N GLU A 23 12.08 -24.75 -3.63
CA GLU A 23 12.26 -25.81 -4.63
C GLU A 23 11.23 -25.63 -5.74
N GLU A 24 11.66 -25.47 -6.99
CA GLU A 24 10.75 -25.25 -8.12
C GLU A 24 9.92 -26.52 -8.39
N ILE A 25 8.62 -26.34 -8.63
CA ILE A 25 7.68 -27.44 -8.89
C ILE A 25 7.24 -27.39 -10.35
N ASP A 26 7.41 -28.50 -11.07
CA ASP A 26 6.82 -28.65 -12.40
C ASP A 26 5.30 -28.58 -12.29
N TYR A 27 4.64 -27.86 -13.20
CA TYR A 27 3.18 -27.77 -13.26
C TYR A 27 2.48 -29.14 -13.21
N LYS A 28 3.07 -30.19 -13.81
CA LYS A 28 2.53 -31.56 -13.76
C LYS A 28 2.51 -32.18 -12.37
N GLN A 29 3.40 -31.72 -11.48
CA GLN A 29 3.53 -32.19 -10.10
C GLN A 29 2.85 -31.23 -9.10
N LEU A 30 2.32 -30.10 -9.57
CA LEU A 30 1.79 -29.05 -8.72
C LEU A 30 0.68 -29.55 -7.79
N LEU A 31 -0.24 -30.39 -8.31
CA LEU A 31 -1.32 -30.95 -7.50
C LEU A 31 -0.77 -31.80 -6.34
N ASN A 32 0.24 -32.64 -6.60
CA ASN A 32 0.85 -33.51 -5.59
C ASN A 32 1.66 -32.74 -4.54
N ALA A 33 2.04 -31.49 -4.84
CA ALA A 33 2.77 -30.66 -3.90
C ALA A 33 1.88 -30.09 -2.79
N PHE A 34 0.56 -30.08 -2.96
CA PHE A 34 -0.39 -29.66 -1.93
C PHE A 34 -0.49 -30.74 -0.85
N THR A 35 0.23 -30.51 0.25
CA THR A 35 0.19 -31.37 1.43
C THR A 35 -0.16 -30.56 2.69
N PRO A 36 -0.80 -31.17 3.71
CA PRO A 36 -1.20 -30.45 4.93
C PRO A 36 -0.04 -29.79 5.69
N VAL A 37 1.20 -30.24 5.48
CA VAL A 37 2.40 -29.75 6.19
C VAL A 37 3.29 -28.85 5.32
N SER A 38 2.88 -28.54 4.09
CA SER A 38 3.68 -27.75 3.15
C SER A 38 3.16 -26.32 2.99
N ALA A 39 4.06 -25.42 2.60
CA ALA A 39 3.70 -24.11 2.07
C ALA A 39 4.18 -24.00 0.61
N LEU A 40 3.35 -23.43 -0.25
CA LEU A 40 3.65 -23.26 -1.68
C LEU A 40 3.57 -21.77 -2.03
N GLY A 41 4.54 -21.28 -2.81
CA GLY A 41 4.44 -20.01 -3.50
C GLY A 41 4.07 -20.25 -4.96
N ILE A 42 3.06 -19.55 -5.48
CA ILE A 42 2.59 -19.74 -6.85
C ILE A 42 2.30 -18.39 -7.48
N TYR A 43 2.95 -18.10 -8.61
CA TYR A 43 2.71 -16.91 -9.40
C TYR A 43 2.02 -17.25 -10.72
N ALA A 44 0.86 -16.61 -10.94
CA ALA A 44 0.10 -16.72 -12.17
C ALA A 44 0.40 -15.52 -13.09
N TYR A 45 1.15 -15.76 -14.18
CA TYR A 45 1.59 -14.70 -15.09
C TYR A 45 0.43 -13.96 -15.76
N LYS A 46 -0.65 -14.67 -16.12
CA LYS A 46 -1.80 -14.09 -16.83
C LYS A 46 -2.56 -13.10 -15.95
N SER A 47 -2.83 -13.47 -14.70
CA SER A 47 -3.57 -12.64 -13.74
C SER A 47 -2.67 -11.68 -12.95
N LYS A 48 -1.34 -11.85 -13.06
CA LYS A 48 -0.32 -11.09 -12.32
C LYS A 48 -0.52 -11.20 -10.80
N ARG A 49 -0.90 -12.39 -10.33
CA ARG A 49 -1.22 -12.67 -8.92
C ARG A 49 -0.17 -13.60 -8.31
N LEU A 50 0.21 -13.29 -7.09
CA LEU A 50 1.08 -14.12 -6.26
C LEU A 50 0.24 -14.73 -5.13
N TYR A 51 0.22 -16.04 -5.06
CA TYR A 51 -0.47 -16.81 -4.05
C TYR A 51 0.56 -17.50 -3.15
N PHE A 52 0.37 -17.43 -1.84
CA PHE A 52 1.02 -18.31 -0.89
C PHE A 52 -0.02 -19.21 -0.27
N TRP A 53 0.04 -20.49 -0.58
CA TRP A 53 -0.87 -21.49 -0.02
C TRP A 53 -0.22 -22.14 1.20
N LYS A 54 -0.97 -22.23 2.30
CA LYS A 54 -0.55 -22.81 3.58
C LYS A 54 -1.35 -24.08 3.87
N GLY A 55 -0.66 -25.20 4.02
CA GLY A 55 -1.27 -26.40 4.57
C GLY A 55 -1.82 -26.18 5.99
N GLU A 56 -2.89 -26.88 6.33
CA GLU A 56 -3.59 -26.78 7.64
C GLU A 56 -2.67 -27.04 8.84
N ASN A 57 -1.69 -27.95 8.68
CA ASN A 57 -0.74 -28.37 9.70
C ASN A 57 0.67 -27.79 9.45
N LEU A 58 0.76 -26.62 8.83
CA LEU A 58 2.04 -25.98 8.54
C LEU A 58 2.81 -25.67 9.84
N PRO A 59 4.07 -26.12 9.98
CA PRO A 59 4.92 -25.75 11.11
C PRO A 59 5.03 -24.23 11.30
N PHE A 60 4.94 -23.76 12.55
CA PHE A 60 4.92 -22.31 12.86
C PHE A 60 6.16 -21.56 12.35
N ASN A 61 7.33 -22.21 12.32
CA ASN A 61 8.57 -21.64 11.79
C ASN A 61 8.48 -21.34 10.28
N LEU A 62 7.80 -22.19 9.51
CA LEU A 62 7.58 -22.02 8.07
C LEU A 62 6.65 -20.83 7.78
N GLY A 63 5.64 -20.60 8.63
CA GLY A 63 4.73 -19.46 8.50
C GLY A 63 5.44 -18.09 8.53
N LYS A 64 6.57 -18.00 9.24
CA LYS A 64 7.39 -16.77 9.31
C LYS A 64 8.17 -16.47 8.03
N VAL A 65 8.40 -17.47 7.18
CA VAL A 65 9.17 -17.32 5.92
C VAL A 65 8.29 -16.77 4.78
N ILE A 66 6.97 -16.97 4.86
CA ILE A 66 6.02 -16.58 3.81
C ILE A 66 6.06 -15.07 3.47
N PRO A 67 6.12 -14.13 4.44
CA PRO A 67 6.26 -12.71 4.12
C PRO A 67 7.55 -12.38 3.34
N GLU A 68 8.64 -13.10 3.60
CA GLU A 68 9.93 -12.90 2.95
C GLU A 68 9.99 -13.55 1.55
N ALA A 69 9.21 -14.62 1.35
CA ALA A 69 9.14 -15.37 0.09
C ALA A 69 8.73 -14.51 -1.11
N LYS A 70 7.97 -13.43 -0.91
CA LYS A 70 7.63 -12.50 -2.00
C LYS A 70 8.87 -11.92 -2.69
N ARG A 71 9.91 -11.58 -1.91
CA ARG A 71 11.16 -11.05 -2.46
C ARG A 71 11.87 -12.07 -3.34
N PHE A 72 11.85 -13.33 -2.92
CA PHE A 72 12.41 -14.44 -3.70
C PHE A 72 11.77 -14.52 -5.09
N PHE A 73 10.43 -14.49 -5.18
CA PHE A 73 9.73 -14.55 -6.46
C PHE A 73 10.09 -13.38 -7.39
N LEU A 74 10.09 -12.14 -6.87
CA LEU A 74 10.43 -10.97 -7.67
C LEU A 74 11.86 -11.00 -8.20
N ALA A 75 12.78 -11.68 -7.50
CA ALA A 75 14.16 -11.85 -7.93
C ALA A 75 14.36 -12.95 -8.99
N GLN A 76 13.38 -13.85 -9.20
CA GLN A 76 13.52 -14.95 -10.16
C GLN A 76 13.26 -14.53 -11.62
N ASP A 77 12.42 -13.52 -11.86
CA ASP A 77 12.10 -13.05 -13.21
C ASP A 77 11.73 -11.56 -13.19
N ASP A 78 12.57 -10.71 -13.78
CA ASP A 78 12.41 -9.25 -13.84
C ASP A 78 11.08 -8.80 -14.50
N ARG A 79 10.39 -9.69 -15.20
CA ARG A 79 9.10 -9.41 -15.85
C ARG A 79 7.92 -9.62 -14.90
N MET A 80 8.14 -10.17 -13.70
CA MET A 80 7.09 -10.38 -12.72
C MET A 80 6.61 -9.05 -12.15
N ILE A 81 5.34 -8.76 -12.40
CA ILE A 81 4.63 -7.63 -11.80
C ILE A 81 3.55 -8.24 -10.92
N VAL A 82 3.61 -8.03 -9.61
CA VAL A 82 2.60 -8.54 -8.67
C VAL A 82 1.55 -7.47 -8.45
N LEU A 83 0.36 -7.64 -9.06
CA LEU A 83 -0.77 -6.73 -8.87
C LEU A 83 -1.52 -7.00 -7.56
N ARG A 84 -1.62 -8.28 -7.18
CA ARG A 84 -2.26 -8.72 -5.94
C ARG A 84 -1.49 -9.88 -5.34
N HIS A 85 -1.49 -9.91 -4.02
CA HIS A 85 -0.84 -10.93 -3.20
C HIS A 85 -1.87 -11.51 -2.24
N PHE A 86 -1.96 -12.83 -2.17
CA PHE A 86 -2.89 -13.56 -1.31
C PHE A 86 -2.14 -14.59 -0.50
N ILE A 87 -2.53 -14.73 0.77
CA ILE A 87 -2.17 -15.87 1.61
C ILE A 87 -3.46 -16.67 1.78
N ILE A 88 -3.42 -17.93 1.39
CA ILE A 88 -4.57 -18.83 1.34
C ILE A 88 -4.28 -19.98 2.30
N GLU A 89 -5.21 -20.27 3.19
CA GLU A 89 -5.13 -21.44 4.07
C GLU A 89 -5.86 -22.62 3.42
N SER A 90 -5.35 -23.83 3.65
CA SER A 90 -5.93 -25.06 3.13
C SER A 90 -7.41 -25.18 3.51
N GLY A 91 -8.28 -25.36 2.53
CA GLY A 91 -9.73 -25.41 2.71
C GLY A 91 -10.46 -24.08 2.47
N ASP A 92 -9.75 -22.96 2.45
CA ASP A 92 -10.27 -21.62 2.17
C ASP A 92 -9.84 -21.11 0.77
N GLU A 93 -9.61 -22.03 -0.18
CA GLU A 93 -9.19 -21.66 -1.52
C GLU A 93 -10.29 -20.91 -2.29
N PRO A 94 -10.05 -19.65 -2.72
CA PRO A 94 -11.02 -18.92 -3.52
C PRO A 94 -11.12 -19.52 -4.94
N GLN A 95 -12.28 -19.40 -5.58
CA GLN A 95 -12.51 -19.95 -6.91
C GLN A 95 -11.49 -19.42 -7.94
N GLU A 96 -11.09 -18.16 -7.84
CA GLU A 96 -10.12 -17.56 -8.76
C GLU A 96 -8.71 -18.17 -8.65
N PHE A 97 -8.34 -18.67 -7.46
CA PHE A 97 -7.08 -19.39 -7.28
C PHE A 97 -7.12 -20.73 -8.02
N LEU A 98 -8.22 -21.47 -7.88
CA LEU A 98 -8.44 -22.75 -8.55
C LEU A 98 -8.49 -22.59 -10.08
N ASP A 99 -9.14 -21.53 -10.56
CA ASP A 99 -9.23 -21.21 -11.99
C ASP A 99 -7.85 -20.87 -12.59
N ASP A 100 -7.03 -20.09 -11.88
CA ASP A 100 -5.67 -19.73 -12.31
C ASP A 100 -4.77 -20.98 -12.38
N LEU A 101 -4.95 -21.94 -11.47
CA LEU A 101 -4.24 -23.23 -11.45
C LEU A 101 -4.77 -24.24 -12.47
N LYS A 102 -6.00 -24.04 -12.95
CA LYS A 102 -6.79 -25.01 -13.73
C LYS A 102 -6.99 -26.33 -12.97
N VAL A 103 -7.19 -26.25 -11.65
CA VAL A 103 -7.46 -27.39 -10.77
C VAL A 103 -8.90 -27.31 -10.29
N LYS A 104 -9.64 -28.43 -10.29
CA LYS A 104 -10.99 -28.45 -9.71
C LYS A 104 -10.92 -28.57 -8.19
N ALA A 105 -11.81 -27.89 -7.47
CA ALA A 105 -11.89 -27.95 -6.01
C ALA A 105 -11.99 -29.40 -5.46
N ALA A 106 -12.67 -30.29 -6.17
CA ALA A 106 -12.77 -31.70 -5.80
C ALA A 106 -11.40 -32.41 -5.86
N GLN A 107 -10.62 -32.18 -6.92
CA GLN A 107 -9.31 -32.82 -7.10
C GLN A 107 -8.32 -32.42 -6.01
N LEU A 108 -8.33 -31.14 -5.62
CA LEU A 108 -7.47 -30.65 -4.54
C LEU A 108 -7.88 -31.27 -3.19
N ARG A 109 -9.19 -31.34 -2.90
CA ARG A 109 -9.70 -31.99 -1.69
C ARG A 109 -9.35 -33.48 -1.63
N ASP A 110 -9.54 -34.21 -2.73
CA ASP A 110 -9.22 -35.64 -2.81
C ASP A 110 -7.71 -35.88 -2.58
N GLN A 111 -6.85 -35.00 -3.11
CA GLN A 111 -5.40 -35.05 -2.88
C GLN A 111 -5.02 -34.83 -1.42
N LEU A 112 -5.63 -33.83 -0.77
CA LEU A 112 -5.37 -33.54 0.64
C LEU A 112 -5.82 -34.71 1.54
N LEU A 113 -7.00 -35.28 1.26
CA LEU A 113 -7.52 -36.45 1.98
C LEU A 113 -6.64 -37.70 1.80
N THR A 114 -6.14 -37.95 0.59
CA THR A 114 -5.27 -39.10 0.30
C THR A 114 -3.93 -38.99 1.04
N THR A 115 -3.38 -37.79 1.15
CA THR A 115 -2.09 -37.53 1.81
C THR A 115 -2.16 -37.75 3.33
N HIS A 116 -3.33 -37.64 3.95
CA HIS A 116 -3.51 -37.93 5.39
C HIS A 116 -3.38 -39.41 5.75
N GLN A 117 -3.40 -40.33 4.77
CA GLN A 117 -3.40 -41.77 5.03
C GLN A 117 -2.03 -42.44 4.92
N GLU A 118 -0.95 -41.73 4.60
CA GLU A 118 0.39 -42.32 4.64
C GLU A 118 0.92 -42.39 6.10
N PRO A 119 1.09 -43.59 6.67
CA PRO A 119 1.58 -43.73 8.04
C PRO A 119 3.06 -43.32 8.10
N SER A 120 3.36 -42.24 8.83
CA SER A 120 4.73 -41.89 9.19
C SER A 120 5.44 -43.12 9.77
N PRO A 121 6.63 -43.51 9.27
CA PRO A 121 7.39 -44.62 9.82
C PRO A 121 7.70 -44.33 11.29
N ILE A 122 7.21 -45.19 12.18
CA ILE A 122 7.45 -45.13 13.61
C ILE A 122 8.98 -45.15 13.82
N PRO A 123 9.57 -44.12 14.45
CA PRO A 123 10.98 -44.14 14.77
C PRO A 123 11.23 -45.29 15.76
N SER A 124 12.04 -46.26 15.34
CA SER A 124 12.50 -47.37 16.18
C SER A 124 13.16 -46.82 17.43
N SER A 125 12.58 -47.13 18.57
CA SER A 125 13.02 -46.74 19.90
C SER A 125 14.44 -47.25 20.16
N GLN A 126 15.45 -46.38 20.10
CA GLN A 126 16.75 -46.67 20.70
C GLN A 126 16.64 -46.52 22.23
N PRO A 127 17.19 -47.47 23.01
CA PRO A 127 17.19 -47.39 24.46
C PRO A 127 18.08 -46.23 24.93
N SER A 128 17.49 -45.38 25.76
CA SER A 128 18.16 -44.28 26.45
C SER A 128 19.25 -44.83 27.38
N PRO A 129 20.50 -44.32 27.36
CA PRO A 129 21.53 -44.73 28.30
C PRO A 129 21.18 -44.27 29.72
N GLU A 130 21.44 -45.15 30.68
CA GLU A 130 21.21 -44.95 32.11
C GLU A 130 21.93 -43.69 32.65
N PRO A 131 21.30 -42.96 33.59
CA PRO A 131 21.91 -41.80 34.22
C PRO A 131 23.06 -42.23 35.14
N GLN A 132 24.30 -41.90 34.76
CA GLN A 132 25.45 -41.99 35.64
C GLN A 132 25.33 -40.95 36.75
N ILE A 133 25.33 -41.44 37.99
CA ILE A 133 25.37 -40.67 39.23
C ILE A 133 26.74 -39.98 39.31
N VAL A 134 26.80 -38.68 39.01
CA VAL A 134 27.99 -37.86 39.19
C VAL A 134 27.97 -37.30 40.62
N THR A 135 28.87 -37.81 41.45
CA THR A 135 29.18 -37.29 42.79
C THR A 135 29.66 -35.83 42.73
N PRO A 136 29.17 -34.93 43.61
CA PRO A 136 29.60 -33.53 43.64
C PRO A 136 31.00 -33.38 44.25
N SER A 137 31.93 -32.86 43.45
CA SER A 137 33.28 -32.43 43.86
C SER A 137 33.26 -31.09 44.63
N PRO A 138 34.25 -30.84 45.50
CA PRO A 138 34.18 -29.80 46.52
C PRO A 138 34.39 -28.38 45.96
N SER A 139 33.45 -27.51 46.36
CA SER A 139 33.55 -26.07 46.60
C SER A 139 34.81 -25.34 46.08
N THR A 140 34.78 -24.98 44.80
CA THR A 140 35.66 -23.94 44.24
C THR A 140 35.21 -22.57 44.74
N SER A 141 36.17 -21.80 45.26
CA SER A 141 35.97 -20.54 45.98
C SER A 141 35.12 -19.50 45.21
N LEU A 142 34.27 -18.77 45.95
CA LEU A 142 33.39 -17.70 45.45
C LEU A 142 34.12 -16.55 44.71
N VAL A 143 35.44 -16.46 44.85
CA VAL A 143 36.28 -15.36 44.31
C VAL A 143 36.68 -15.61 42.85
N GLU A 144 36.72 -16.86 42.38
CA GLU A 144 37.02 -17.16 40.97
C GLU A 144 35.80 -17.04 40.05
N LYS A 145 34.58 -17.29 40.55
CA LYS A 145 33.34 -17.14 39.76
C LYS A 145 33.08 -15.70 39.32
N THR A 146 33.40 -14.73 40.19
CA THR A 146 33.17 -13.30 39.91
C THR A 146 34.15 -12.74 38.87
N LYS A 147 35.40 -13.22 38.82
CA LYS A 147 36.36 -12.79 37.76
C LYS A 147 35.95 -13.28 36.38
N THR A 148 35.51 -14.54 36.26
CA THR A 148 35.10 -15.13 34.98
C THR A 148 33.85 -14.46 34.42
N GLU A 149 32.90 -14.08 35.28
CA GLU A 149 31.67 -13.39 34.86
C GLU A 149 31.97 -11.97 34.33
N VAL A 150 32.88 -11.23 34.96
CA VAL A 150 33.29 -9.90 34.49
C VAL A 150 34.01 -9.97 33.14
N HIS A 151 34.92 -10.93 32.95
CA HIS A 151 35.60 -11.10 31.66
C HIS A 151 34.63 -11.49 30.53
N THR A 152 33.59 -12.28 30.84
CA THR A 152 32.56 -12.67 29.87
C THR A 152 31.72 -11.45 29.45
N LYS A 153 31.26 -10.64 30.41
CA LYS A 153 30.51 -9.40 30.12
C LYS A 153 31.32 -8.39 29.28
N ILE A 154 32.62 -8.26 29.54
CA ILE A 154 33.50 -7.38 28.75
C ILE A 154 33.66 -7.91 27.31
N ALA A 155 33.81 -9.22 27.13
CA ALA A 155 33.92 -9.83 25.80
C ALA A 155 32.62 -9.68 24.98
N GLU A 156 31.46 -9.87 25.63
CA GLU A 156 30.14 -9.67 25.02
C GLU A 156 29.93 -8.24 24.56
N GLU A 157 30.25 -7.25 25.41
CA GLU A 157 30.08 -5.83 25.05
C GLU A 157 31.04 -5.40 23.92
N LYS A 158 32.27 -5.93 23.89
CA LYS A 158 33.21 -5.71 22.77
C LYS A 158 32.68 -6.30 21.46
N ASN A 159 32.09 -7.50 21.51
CA ASN A 159 31.47 -8.13 20.35
C ASN A 159 30.23 -7.36 19.88
N ARG A 160 29.41 -6.87 20.81
CA ARG A 160 28.26 -6.01 20.52
C ARG A 160 28.70 -4.72 19.82
N THR A 161 29.73 -4.05 20.33
CA THR A 161 30.29 -2.82 19.76
C THR A 161 30.78 -3.04 18.32
N ARG A 162 31.53 -4.13 18.07
CA ARG A 162 32.00 -4.50 16.72
C ARG A 162 30.83 -4.77 15.77
N ARG A 163 29.80 -5.48 16.23
CA ARG A 163 28.61 -5.76 15.43
C ARG A 163 27.86 -4.47 15.06
N ILE A 164 27.70 -3.55 16.01
CA ILE A 164 27.08 -2.25 15.76
C ILE A 164 27.89 -1.45 14.72
N ALA A 165 29.22 -1.45 14.81
CA ALA A 165 30.08 -0.76 13.85
C ALA A 165 29.90 -1.29 12.41
N LEU A 166 29.88 -2.62 12.24
CA LEU A 166 29.63 -3.24 10.94
C LEU A 166 28.24 -2.92 10.37
N ILE A 167 27.22 -2.86 11.23
CA ILE A 167 25.86 -2.49 10.82
C ILE A 167 25.80 -1.03 10.38
N LYS A 168 26.48 -0.13 11.08
CA LYS A 168 26.58 1.29 10.69
C LYS A 168 27.25 1.44 9.32
N GLU A 169 28.36 0.74 9.08
CA GLU A 169 29.03 0.72 7.78
C GLU A 169 28.10 0.23 6.66
N ARG A 170 27.36 -0.85 6.91
CA ARG A 170 26.36 -1.37 5.96
C ARG A 170 25.25 -0.35 5.67
N ILE A 171 24.73 0.31 6.69
CA ILE A 171 23.71 1.37 6.55
C ILE A 171 24.26 2.52 5.68
N SER A 172 25.49 2.98 5.94
CA SER A 172 26.13 4.02 5.13
C SER A 172 26.33 3.60 3.68
N SER A 173 26.72 2.34 3.42
CA SER A 173 26.81 1.80 2.06
C SER A 173 25.46 1.84 1.34
N LEU A 174 24.39 1.36 1.98
CA LEU A 174 23.04 1.35 1.41
C LEU A 174 22.54 2.77 1.12
N PHE A 175 22.81 3.73 2.01
CA PHE A 175 22.51 5.14 1.74
C PHE A 175 23.25 5.68 0.51
N GLY A 176 24.50 5.27 0.28
CA GLY A 176 25.27 5.63 -0.92
C GLY A 176 24.69 5.07 -2.23
N GLU A 177 23.85 4.04 -2.16
CA GLU A 177 23.24 3.39 -3.33
C GLU A 177 21.91 4.05 -3.74
N ILE A 178 21.17 4.65 -2.79
CA ILE A 178 19.85 5.26 -3.04
C ILE A 178 19.90 6.35 -4.13
N PRO A 179 20.81 7.34 -4.09
CA PRO A 179 20.88 8.36 -5.14
C PRO A 179 21.19 7.78 -6.52
N LYS A 180 21.94 6.67 -6.59
CA LYS A 180 22.24 5.99 -7.85
C LYS A 180 20.99 5.35 -8.44
N LEU A 181 20.18 4.71 -7.60
CA LEU A 181 18.89 4.14 -8.01
C LEU A 181 17.92 5.23 -8.48
N CYS A 182 17.82 6.36 -7.78
CA CYS A 182 16.98 7.48 -8.20
C CYS A 182 17.41 8.05 -9.57
N LYS A 183 18.73 8.14 -9.85
CA LYS A 183 19.26 8.54 -11.16
C LYS A 183 18.87 7.56 -12.27
N LEU A 184 18.83 6.26 -11.95
CA LEU A 184 18.37 5.21 -12.85
C LEU A 184 16.85 5.06 -12.89
N ARG A 185 16.10 5.95 -12.21
CA ARG A 185 14.63 5.91 -12.07
C ARG A 185 14.10 4.63 -11.39
N GLY A 186 14.95 3.91 -10.65
CA GLY A 186 14.59 2.74 -9.85
C GLY A 186 14.05 3.14 -8.47
N TYR A 187 12.99 3.96 -8.44
CA TYR A 187 12.45 4.53 -7.19
C TYR A 187 11.92 3.46 -6.24
N GLU A 188 11.29 2.41 -6.76
CA GLU A 188 10.82 1.26 -5.97
C GLU A 188 11.99 0.56 -5.28
N GLY A 189 13.08 0.28 -6.00
CA GLY A 189 14.29 -0.30 -5.42
C GLY A 189 14.96 0.62 -4.38
N ALA A 190 14.88 1.95 -4.57
CA ALA A 190 15.36 2.90 -3.57
C ALA A 190 14.54 2.86 -2.27
N LEU A 191 13.21 2.78 -2.39
CA LEU A 191 12.30 2.64 -1.24
C LEU A 191 12.49 1.30 -0.53
N GLU A 192 12.72 0.22 -1.26
CA GLU A 192 13.02 -1.10 -0.69
C GLU A 192 14.31 -1.09 0.14
N LYS A 193 15.37 -0.42 -0.36
CA LYS A 193 16.61 -0.24 0.41
C LYS A 193 16.42 0.62 1.65
N LEU A 194 15.59 1.67 1.59
CA LEU A 194 15.24 2.45 2.77
C LEU A 194 14.50 1.62 3.81
N GLU A 195 13.65 0.69 3.39
CA GLU A 195 12.97 -0.23 4.29
C GLU A 195 13.96 -1.25 4.91
N GLU A 196 14.92 -1.75 4.13
CA GLU A 196 16.00 -2.60 4.64
C GLU A 196 16.81 -1.87 5.73
N ILE A 197 17.19 -0.61 5.47
CA ILE A 197 17.89 0.24 6.45
C ILE A 197 17.02 0.42 7.70
N ASN A 198 15.72 0.72 7.54
CA ASN A 198 14.81 0.90 8.67
C ASN A 198 14.72 -0.34 9.57
N ILE A 199 14.60 -1.52 8.98
CA ILE A 199 14.59 -2.79 9.73
C ILE A 199 15.91 -2.98 10.49
N LEU A 200 17.06 -2.69 9.87
CA LEU A 200 18.37 -2.77 10.54
C LEU A 200 18.48 -1.77 11.70
N VAL A 201 18.00 -0.55 11.53
CA VAL A 201 17.98 0.50 12.55
C VAL A 201 17.10 0.12 13.74
N GLN A 202 15.88 -0.34 13.49
CA GLN A 202 14.93 -0.74 14.54
C GLN A 202 15.45 -1.94 15.34
N ARG A 203 15.92 -3.00 14.64
CA ARG A 203 16.42 -4.22 15.29
C ARG A 203 17.62 -3.98 16.21
N ASN A 204 18.42 -2.96 15.92
CA ASN A 204 19.64 -2.65 16.67
C ASN A 204 19.54 -1.39 17.52
N ARG A 205 18.35 -0.78 17.61
CA ARG A 205 18.06 0.45 18.40
C ARG A 205 19.00 1.62 18.04
N LEU A 206 19.23 1.84 16.74
CA LEU A 206 20.13 2.89 16.22
C LEU A 206 19.33 4.16 15.85
N SER A 207 18.70 4.79 16.85
CA SER A 207 17.77 5.91 16.63
C SER A 207 18.40 7.11 15.89
N GLU A 208 19.71 7.27 15.93
CA GLU A 208 20.43 8.35 15.25
C GLU A 208 20.27 8.37 13.72
N PHE A 209 19.77 7.29 13.12
CA PHE A 209 19.52 7.19 11.68
C PHE A 209 18.06 7.43 11.27
N GLN A 210 17.11 7.54 12.22
CA GLN A 210 15.68 7.63 11.89
C GLN A 210 15.36 8.86 11.02
N ASP A 211 15.80 10.04 11.45
CA ASP A 211 15.59 11.29 10.70
C ASP A 211 16.22 11.24 9.30
N GLN A 212 17.37 10.58 9.16
CA GLN A 212 18.03 10.40 7.86
C GLN A 212 17.22 9.49 6.93
N ILE A 213 16.65 8.39 7.45
CA ILE A 213 15.76 7.51 6.69
C ILE A 213 14.53 8.27 6.22
N GLU A 214 13.89 9.03 7.11
CA GLU A 214 12.67 9.78 6.80
C GLU A 214 12.93 10.86 5.75
N THR A 215 14.00 11.64 5.92
CA THR A 215 14.42 12.67 4.96
C THR A 215 14.69 12.07 3.57
N GLN A 216 15.41 10.94 3.52
CA GLN A 216 15.69 10.26 2.25
C GLN A 216 14.42 9.67 1.63
N ARG A 217 13.51 9.12 2.44
CA ARG A 217 12.22 8.60 1.98
C ARG A 217 11.37 9.69 1.33
N GLU A 218 11.25 10.84 1.99
CA GLU A 218 10.51 11.98 1.44
C GLU A 218 11.12 12.49 0.12
N ASN A 219 12.45 12.56 0.05
CA ASN A 219 13.16 12.95 -1.17
C ASN A 219 12.90 11.96 -2.32
N VAL A 220 12.99 10.65 -2.07
CA VAL A 220 12.69 9.61 -3.07
C VAL A 220 11.24 9.71 -3.56
N LEU A 221 10.29 9.89 -2.65
CA LEU A 221 8.86 10.03 -2.97
C LEU A 221 8.58 11.29 -3.80
N THR A 222 9.22 12.42 -3.45
CA THR A 222 9.09 13.69 -4.17
C THR A 222 9.62 13.57 -5.61
N GLN A 223 10.82 12.99 -5.78
CA GLN A 223 11.40 12.76 -7.11
C GLN A 223 10.55 11.80 -7.93
N ARG A 224 10.01 10.73 -7.31
CA ARG A 224 9.11 9.78 -7.95
C ARG A 224 7.84 10.47 -8.46
N ALA A 225 7.21 11.30 -7.62
CA ALA A 225 6.00 12.03 -7.99
C ALA A 225 6.26 13.00 -9.16
N ALA A 226 7.38 13.73 -9.15
CA ALA A 226 7.78 14.60 -10.25
C ALA A 226 7.99 13.82 -11.55
N TYR A 227 8.66 12.67 -11.49
CA TYR A 227 8.88 11.79 -12.65
C TYR A 227 7.56 11.28 -13.26
N PHE A 228 6.61 10.81 -12.44
CA PHE A 228 5.32 10.35 -12.94
C PHE A 228 4.46 11.48 -13.53
N LYS A 229 4.53 12.67 -12.93
CA LYS A 229 3.88 13.86 -13.49
C LYS A 229 4.39 14.17 -14.90
N ASP A 230 5.69 14.07 -15.11
CA ASP A 230 6.32 14.27 -16.43
C ASP A 230 5.86 13.20 -17.44
N LEU A 231 5.74 11.92 -17.02
CA LEU A 231 5.20 10.85 -17.88
C LEU A 231 3.73 11.07 -18.26
N ASP A 232 2.90 11.51 -17.31
CA ASP A 232 1.49 11.82 -17.58
C ASP A 232 1.36 12.97 -18.58
N GLN A 233 2.20 14.00 -18.44
CA GLN A 233 2.25 15.13 -19.38
C GLN A 233 2.67 14.67 -20.77
N ILE A 234 3.68 13.81 -20.89
CA ILE A 234 4.05 13.19 -22.18
C ILE A 234 2.83 12.49 -22.78
N SER A 235 2.15 11.62 -22.04
CA SER A 235 0.99 10.88 -22.55
C SER A 235 -0.12 11.78 -23.11
N VAL A 236 -0.37 12.94 -22.49
CA VAL A 236 -1.34 13.92 -23.00
C VAL A 236 -0.86 14.53 -24.31
N LEU A 237 0.41 14.94 -24.38
CA LEU A 237 1.01 15.52 -25.58
C LEU A 237 1.06 14.52 -26.74
N GLU A 238 1.33 13.24 -26.48
CA GLU A 238 1.30 12.18 -27.51
C GLU A 238 -0.09 12.02 -28.13
N LYS A 239 -1.15 12.22 -27.33
CA LYS A 239 -2.53 12.21 -27.83
C LYS A 239 -2.78 13.38 -28.78
N ILE A 240 -2.36 14.60 -28.40
CA ILE A 240 -2.47 15.81 -29.25
C ILE A 240 -1.73 15.59 -30.57
N ILE A 241 -0.52 15.04 -30.51
CA ILE A 241 0.28 14.73 -31.72
C ILE A 241 -0.44 13.74 -32.63
N ARG A 242 -1.02 12.66 -32.09
CA ARG A 242 -1.77 11.68 -32.89
C ARG A 242 -2.99 12.29 -33.59
N GLU A 243 -3.73 13.15 -32.88
CA GLU A 243 -4.90 13.85 -33.42
C GLU A 243 -4.49 14.81 -34.55
N ALA A 244 -3.46 15.63 -34.33
CA ALA A 244 -2.94 16.55 -35.34
C ALA A 244 -2.32 15.82 -36.55
N GLN A 245 -1.65 14.67 -36.35
CA GLN A 245 -1.15 13.82 -37.44
C GLN A 245 -2.30 13.28 -38.30
N THR A 246 -3.36 12.79 -37.66
CA THR A 246 -4.55 12.28 -38.35
C THR A 246 -5.24 13.38 -39.17
N ALA A 247 -5.29 14.59 -38.62
CA ALA A 247 -5.83 15.77 -39.28
C ALA A 247 -4.87 16.40 -40.31
N LYS A 248 -3.64 15.86 -40.47
CA LYS A 248 -2.56 16.42 -41.30
C LYS A 248 -2.27 17.90 -40.98
N GLN A 249 -2.41 18.29 -39.72
CA GLN A 249 -2.14 19.65 -39.24
C GLN A 249 -0.68 19.76 -38.79
N TRP A 250 0.26 19.80 -39.74
CA TRP A 250 1.69 19.73 -39.45
C TRP A 250 2.19 20.85 -38.52
N GLN A 251 1.64 22.05 -38.61
CA GLN A 251 1.97 23.17 -37.73
C GLN A 251 1.63 22.89 -36.26
N ALA A 252 0.51 22.19 -36.00
CA ALA A 252 0.06 21.86 -34.66
C ALA A 252 0.92 20.77 -33.98
N LEU A 253 1.76 20.06 -34.74
CA LEU A 253 2.65 19.02 -34.21
C LEU A 253 3.91 19.58 -33.57
N ILE A 254 4.36 20.76 -33.98
CA ILE A 254 5.67 21.30 -33.59
C ILE A 254 5.73 21.56 -32.08
N PRO A 255 4.86 22.40 -31.47
CA PRO A 255 4.96 22.71 -30.04
C PRO A 255 4.89 21.49 -29.10
N PRO A 256 3.93 20.54 -29.25
CA PRO A 256 3.87 19.39 -28.35
C PRO A 256 5.06 18.43 -28.56
N SER A 257 5.62 18.34 -29.76
CA SER A 257 6.81 17.51 -30.01
C SER A 257 8.05 18.10 -29.33
N GLU A 258 8.25 19.41 -29.43
CA GLU A 258 9.34 20.12 -28.75
C GLU A 258 9.24 19.96 -27.22
N LEU A 259 8.03 20.09 -26.67
CA LEU A 259 7.81 19.92 -25.24
C LEU A 259 8.04 18.47 -24.78
N ILE A 260 7.64 17.46 -25.56
CA ILE A 260 7.98 16.06 -25.24
C ILE A 260 9.49 15.86 -25.24
N ILE A 261 10.23 16.42 -26.20
CA ILE A 261 11.69 16.31 -26.25
C ILE A 261 12.30 16.90 -24.98
N GLU A 262 11.90 18.11 -24.58
CA GLU A 262 12.39 18.76 -23.35
C GLU A 262 12.11 17.92 -22.10
N ILE A 263 10.88 17.42 -21.94
CA ILE A 263 10.52 16.57 -20.79
C ILE A 263 11.31 15.27 -20.84
N ALA A 264 11.44 14.63 -22.01
CA ALA A 264 12.16 13.38 -22.21
C ALA A 264 13.65 13.52 -21.87
N GLU A 265 14.29 14.63 -22.23
CA GLU A 265 15.67 14.94 -21.84
C GLU A 265 15.80 15.08 -20.31
N ARG A 266 14.90 15.85 -19.68
CA ARG A 266 14.87 16.04 -18.22
C ARG A 266 14.73 14.71 -17.47
N ILE A 267 13.87 13.80 -17.96
CA ILE A 267 13.66 12.49 -17.33
C ILE A 267 14.66 11.41 -17.78
N GLY A 268 15.49 11.68 -18.79
CA GLY A 268 16.53 10.78 -19.30
C GLY A 268 16.03 9.69 -20.25
N LYS A 269 14.91 9.89 -20.96
CA LYS A 269 14.30 8.95 -21.91
C LYS A 269 14.79 9.21 -23.34
N LYS A 270 16.01 8.75 -23.64
CA LYS A 270 16.70 8.98 -24.94
C LYS A 270 15.94 8.43 -26.16
N ASP A 271 15.20 7.36 -25.96
CA ASP A 271 14.31 6.75 -26.95
C ASP A 271 13.21 7.71 -27.39
N LEU A 272 12.53 8.35 -26.42
CA LEU A 272 11.51 9.36 -26.70
C LEU A 272 12.09 10.60 -27.37
N VAL A 273 13.25 11.07 -26.92
CA VAL A 273 13.96 12.19 -27.57
C VAL A 273 14.20 11.90 -29.06
N THR A 274 14.71 10.71 -29.37
CA THR A 274 15.00 10.29 -30.74
C THR A 274 13.71 10.19 -31.57
N GLN A 275 12.67 9.56 -31.01
CA GLN A 275 11.38 9.39 -31.66
C GLN A 275 10.74 10.75 -32.01
N TYR A 276 10.63 11.65 -31.03
CA TYR A 276 9.94 12.92 -31.22
C TYR A 276 10.75 13.95 -31.99
N THR A 277 12.08 13.85 -31.99
CA THR A 277 12.93 14.61 -32.91
C THR A 277 12.65 14.24 -34.37
N LYS A 278 12.43 12.95 -34.67
CA LYS A 278 12.06 12.50 -36.01
C LYS A 278 10.69 13.06 -36.43
N VAL A 279 9.69 12.98 -35.54
CA VAL A 279 8.35 13.53 -35.79
C VAL A 279 8.42 15.05 -36.06
N LEU A 280 9.23 15.77 -35.27
CA LEU A 280 9.42 17.21 -35.41
C LEU A 280 10.07 17.57 -36.77
N LEU A 281 11.09 16.82 -37.19
CA LEU A 281 11.74 17.04 -38.49
C LEU A 281 10.79 16.75 -39.66
N GLU A 282 10.04 15.65 -39.59
CA GLU A 282 9.04 15.30 -40.61
C GLU A 282 7.96 16.39 -40.75
N ALA A 283 7.43 16.90 -39.63
CA ALA A 283 6.46 17.99 -39.63
C ALA A 283 7.02 19.27 -40.28
N ARG A 284 8.29 19.61 -39.98
CA ARG A 284 8.97 20.78 -40.57
C ARG A 284 9.24 20.60 -42.07
N GLU A 285 9.57 19.40 -42.53
CA GLU A 285 9.73 19.11 -43.97
C GLU A 285 8.40 19.22 -44.72
N LYS A 286 7.31 18.67 -44.16
CA LYS A 286 5.97 18.76 -44.75
C LYS A 286 5.48 20.20 -44.88
N LEU A 287 5.75 21.05 -43.89
CA LEU A 287 5.41 22.48 -43.97
C LEU A 287 6.19 23.19 -45.09
N LYS A 288 7.47 22.89 -45.26
CA LYS A 288 8.27 23.43 -46.37
C LYS A 288 7.74 22.99 -47.74
N GLU A 289 7.33 21.73 -47.86
CA GLU A 289 6.68 21.22 -49.09
C GLU A 289 5.36 21.95 -49.38
N GLU A 290 4.54 22.19 -48.36
CA GLU A 290 3.27 22.93 -48.49
C GLU A 290 3.50 24.39 -48.89
N GLU A 291 4.47 25.07 -48.28
CA GLU A 291 4.86 26.43 -48.65
C GLU A 291 5.40 26.52 -50.09
N TRP A 292 6.26 25.58 -50.47
CA TRP A 292 6.81 25.49 -51.83
C TRP A 292 5.72 25.23 -52.88
N ASN A 293 4.76 24.33 -52.58
CA ASN A 293 3.64 24.05 -53.45
C ASN A 293 2.73 25.28 -53.61
N LYS A 294 2.47 26.02 -52.53
CA LYS A 294 1.73 27.30 -52.60
C LYS A 294 2.43 28.28 -53.54
N MET A 295 3.75 28.45 -53.42
CA MET A 295 4.54 29.31 -54.32
C MET A 295 4.46 28.86 -55.78
N LYS A 296 4.54 27.55 -56.07
CA LYS A 296 4.47 27.01 -57.43
C LYS A 296 3.10 27.18 -58.09
N THR A 297 2.02 27.09 -57.32
CA THR A 297 0.66 27.21 -57.89
C THR A 297 0.29 28.63 -58.30
N GLY A 298 1.14 29.63 -58.06
CA GLY A 298 0.88 31.01 -58.45
C GLY A 298 -0.34 31.63 -57.75
N VAL A 299 -0.89 30.95 -56.74
CA VAL A 299 -1.88 31.53 -55.84
C VAL A 299 -1.11 32.49 -54.96
N GLU A 300 -1.05 33.76 -55.40
CA GLU A 300 -0.58 34.84 -54.54
C GLU A 300 -1.29 34.69 -53.18
N PRO A 301 -0.55 34.67 -52.06
CA PRO A 301 -1.20 34.76 -50.76
C PRO A 301 -2.09 35.98 -50.81
N PRO A 302 -3.38 35.89 -50.41
CA PRO A 302 -4.31 36.99 -50.52
C PRO A 302 -3.61 38.21 -49.93
N GLN A 303 -3.31 39.20 -50.78
CA GLN A 303 -2.75 40.45 -50.34
C GLN A 303 -3.68 40.91 -49.23
N THR A 304 -3.15 40.98 -48.01
CA THR A 304 -3.88 41.53 -46.87
C THR A 304 -4.13 42.99 -47.18
N ALA A 305 -5.23 43.24 -47.90
CA ALA A 305 -5.85 44.53 -48.02
C ALA A 305 -6.04 45.07 -46.61
N ALA A 306 -5.71 46.35 -46.44
CA ALA A 306 -5.96 47.09 -45.22
C ALA A 306 -7.31 46.68 -44.63
N ARG A 307 -7.29 46.17 -43.38
CA ARG A 307 -8.46 45.60 -42.68
C ARG A 307 -9.70 46.45 -42.96
N PRO A 308 -10.69 45.97 -43.73
CA PRO A 308 -11.97 46.65 -43.80
C PRO A 308 -12.62 46.57 -42.42
N LYS A 309 -13.35 47.63 -42.05
CA LYS A 309 -14.21 47.61 -40.86
C LYS A 309 -15.09 46.35 -40.90
N PRO A 310 -15.24 45.63 -39.77
CA PRO A 310 -16.04 44.41 -39.74
C PRO A 310 -17.46 44.72 -40.22
N THR A 311 -17.95 43.91 -41.15
CA THR A 311 -19.34 43.95 -41.60
C THR A 311 -20.22 43.25 -40.56
N PRO A 312 -21.53 43.56 -40.49
CA PRO A 312 -22.45 42.98 -39.50
C PRO A 312 -22.46 41.44 -39.48
N SER A 313 -22.09 40.80 -40.59
CA SER A 313 -21.97 39.35 -40.73
C SER A 313 -20.83 38.74 -39.89
N GLN A 314 -19.74 39.49 -39.65
CA GLN A 314 -18.61 39.05 -38.82
C GLN A 314 -18.91 39.19 -37.31
N GLU A 315 -19.68 40.21 -36.89
CA GLU A 315 -20.18 40.29 -35.51
C GLU A 315 -21.04 39.08 -35.15
N ILE A 316 -21.80 38.52 -36.10
CA ILE A 316 -22.65 37.33 -35.88
C ILE A 316 -21.81 36.05 -35.71
N GLU A 317 -20.69 35.91 -36.42
CA GLU A 317 -19.77 34.76 -36.24
C GLU A 317 -19.00 34.84 -34.92
N ASP A 318 -18.51 36.02 -34.54
CA ASP A 318 -17.83 36.22 -33.26
C ASP A 318 -18.75 35.92 -32.05
N THR A 319 -20.04 36.24 -32.17
CA THR A 319 -21.03 35.93 -31.13
C THR A 319 -21.24 34.41 -30.99
N LYS A 320 -21.23 33.65 -32.09
CA LYS A 320 -21.37 32.18 -32.06
C LYS A 320 -20.15 31.47 -31.45
N VAL A 321 -18.95 32.02 -31.65
CA VAL A 321 -17.72 31.50 -31.04
C VAL A 321 -17.76 31.70 -29.52
N ILE A 322 -18.27 32.84 -29.06
CA ILE A 322 -18.47 33.13 -27.63
C ILE A 322 -19.50 32.16 -27.02
N ASP A 323 -20.62 31.91 -27.70
CA ASP A 323 -21.65 30.98 -27.21
C ASP A 323 -21.16 29.51 -27.16
N HIS A 324 -20.28 29.10 -28.07
CA HIS A 324 -19.62 27.79 -28.04
C HIS A 324 -18.62 27.66 -26.89
N LEU A 325 -17.81 28.70 -26.64
CA LEU A 325 -16.90 28.75 -25.47
C LEU A 325 -17.69 28.69 -24.16
N PHE A 326 -18.85 29.34 -24.10
CA PHE A 326 -19.74 29.33 -22.94
C PHE A 326 -20.36 27.95 -22.69
N SER A 327 -20.78 27.27 -23.75
CA SER A 327 -21.31 25.90 -23.69
C SER A 327 -20.23 24.90 -23.23
N ALA A 328 -18.99 25.07 -23.67
CA ALA A 328 -17.85 24.24 -23.24
C ALA A 328 -17.50 24.45 -21.75
N LEU A 329 -17.59 25.70 -21.27
CA LEU A 329 -17.41 26.06 -19.86
C LEU A 329 -18.47 25.43 -18.94
N GLN A 330 -19.75 25.50 -19.32
CA GLN A 330 -20.84 24.86 -18.57
C GLN A 330 -20.70 23.33 -18.54
N LEU A 331 -20.21 22.73 -19.62
CA LEU A 331 -19.97 21.29 -19.68
C LEU A 331 -18.81 20.85 -18.76
N ALA A 332 -17.79 21.70 -18.60
CA ALA A 332 -16.67 21.47 -17.69
C ALA A 332 -17.13 21.56 -16.22
N GLU A 333 -17.97 22.55 -15.89
CA GLU A 333 -18.52 22.80 -14.54
C GLU A 333 -19.28 21.59 -13.95
N LEU A 334 -19.97 20.81 -14.78
CA LEU A 334 -20.78 19.66 -14.38
C LEU A 334 -19.99 18.40 -13.94
N ARG A 335 -18.65 18.38 -14.04
CA ARG A 335 -17.86 17.13 -13.89
C ARG A 335 -16.75 17.12 -12.82
N PHE A 336 -16.76 18.03 -11.85
CA PHE A 336 -15.61 18.17 -10.94
C PHE A 336 -15.67 17.29 -9.67
N THR A 337 -14.96 16.15 -9.69
CA THR A 337 -14.60 15.38 -8.47
C THR A 337 -13.11 15.02 -8.35
N ASN A 338 -12.24 15.36 -9.32
CA ASN A 338 -10.83 14.95 -9.32
C ASN A 338 -9.86 16.12 -9.60
N ALA A 339 -8.70 16.13 -8.93
CA ALA A 339 -7.59 17.07 -9.08
C ALA A 339 -7.10 17.25 -10.53
N HIS A 340 -7.27 16.25 -11.39
CA HIS A 340 -6.96 16.38 -12.82
C HIS A 340 -7.91 17.36 -13.54
N ALA A 341 -9.20 17.31 -13.21
CA ALA A 341 -10.19 18.21 -13.77
C ALA A 341 -9.95 19.66 -13.28
N LYS A 342 -9.49 19.84 -12.04
CA LYS A 342 -9.06 21.15 -11.48
C LYS A 342 -7.97 21.81 -12.34
N ASN A 343 -6.98 21.04 -12.80
CA ASN A 343 -5.89 21.59 -13.62
C ASN A 343 -6.37 22.01 -15.01
N ILE A 344 -7.25 21.20 -15.63
CA ILE A 344 -7.88 21.52 -16.92
C ILE A 344 -8.72 22.79 -16.81
N PHE A 345 -9.45 22.96 -15.71
CA PHE A 345 -10.24 24.17 -15.46
C PHE A 345 -9.36 25.42 -15.35
N PHE A 346 -8.26 25.37 -14.59
CA PHE A 346 -7.34 26.50 -14.47
C PHE A 346 -6.65 26.87 -15.78
N GLU A 347 -6.22 25.87 -16.57
CA GLU A 347 -5.65 26.10 -17.90
C GLU A 347 -6.69 26.66 -18.88
N SER A 348 -7.94 26.17 -18.82
CA SER A 348 -9.04 26.71 -19.63
C SER A 348 -9.35 28.16 -19.27
N MET A 349 -9.37 28.49 -17.98
CA MET A 349 -9.57 29.86 -17.49
C MET A 349 -8.44 30.81 -17.89
N LYS A 350 -7.19 30.32 -17.89
CA LYS A 350 -6.03 31.06 -18.36
C LYS A 350 -6.11 31.32 -19.86
N ALA A 351 -6.41 30.30 -20.66
CA ALA A 351 -6.61 30.44 -22.10
C ALA A 351 -7.75 31.42 -22.44
N ILE A 352 -8.84 31.41 -21.68
CA ILE A 352 -9.93 32.37 -21.82
C ILE A 352 -9.47 33.79 -21.48
N ALA A 353 -8.71 33.98 -20.40
CA ALA A 353 -8.14 35.28 -20.06
C ALA A 353 -7.22 35.82 -21.17
N ASP A 354 -6.38 34.95 -21.76
CA ASP A 354 -5.48 35.31 -22.85
C ASP A 354 -6.26 35.71 -24.12
N ILE A 355 -7.30 34.97 -24.49
CA ILE A 355 -8.19 35.30 -25.62
C ILE A 355 -8.90 36.64 -25.39
N LEU A 356 -9.30 36.92 -24.15
CA LEU A 356 -10.03 38.14 -23.80
C LEU A 356 -9.11 39.36 -23.71
N GLU A 357 -7.85 39.21 -23.33
CA GLU A 357 -6.83 40.27 -23.43
C GLU A 357 -6.60 40.68 -24.88
N ILE A 358 -6.61 39.72 -25.80
CA ILE A 358 -6.52 39.96 -27.25
C ILE A 358 -7.77 40.71 -27.75
N ALA A 359 -8.96 40.36 -27.28
CA ALA A 359 -10.21 41.04 -27.65
C ALA A 359 -10.28 42.50 -27.14
N GLY A 360 -9.75 42.79 -25.95
CA GLY A 360 -9.65 44.16 -25.42
C GLY A 360 -8.80 45.08 -26.31
N LYS A 361 -7.79 44.55 -26.99
CA LYS A 361 -6.95 45.30 -27.95
C LYS A 361 -7.71 45.71 -29.23
N LEU A 362 -8.90 45.17 -29.48
CA LEU A 362 -9.73 45.47 -30.67
C LEU A 362 -10.71 46.65 -30.48
N ASN A 363 -10.69 47.30 -29.31
CA ASN A 363 -11.38 48.58 -29.04
C ASN A 363 -12.90 48.59 -29.33
N GLN A 364 -13.60 47.50 -29.01
CA GLN A 364 -15.06 47.41 -29.10
C GLN A 364 -15.68 47.60 -27.71
N THR A 365 -16.26 48.78 -27.47
CA THR A 365 -16.79 49.21 -26.16
C THR A 365 -17.88 48.28 -25.61
N ASN A 366 -18.72 47.71 -26.48
CA ASN A 366 -19.76 46.76 -26.08
C ASN A 366 -19.19 45.40 -25.65
N LEU A 367 -18.10 44.95 -26.28
CA LEU A 367 -17.41 43.72 -25.91
C LEU A 367 -16.69 43.87 -24.58
N ILE A 368 -16.09 45.04 -24.31
CA ILE A 368 -15.48 45.37 -23.02
C ILE A 368 -16.51 45.32 -21.89
N ARG A 369 -17.72 45.87 -22.09
CA ARG A 369 -18.77 45.83 -21.06
C ARG A 369 -19.24 44.39 -20.78
N LYS A 370 -19.53 43.62 -21.83
CA LYS A 370 -19.95 42.22 -21.70
C LYS A 370 -18.85 41.35 -21.07
N TYR A 371 -17.59 41.66 -21.37
CA TYR A 371 -16.43 41.04 -20.73
C TYR A 371 -16.37 41.30 -19.23
N GLU A 372 -16.51 42.54 -18.78
CA GLU A 372 -16.47 42.86 -17.35
C GLU A 372 -17.63 42.20 -16.58
N GLU A 373 -18.81 42.09 -17.21
CA GLU A 373 -19.95 41.34 -16.65
C GLU A 373 -19.62 39.84 -16.47
N ILE A 374 -19.08 39.19 -17.52
CA ILE A 374 -18.71 37.77 -17.49
C ILE A 374 -17.57 37.52 -16.50
N LYS A 375 -16.55 38.37 -16.50
CA LYS A 375 -15.42 38.30 -15.57
C LYS A 375 -15.91 38.39 -14.13
N LYS A 376 -16.84 39.30 -13.84
CA LYS A 376 -17.45 39.44 -12.51
C LYS A 376 -18.24 38.18 -12.13
N GLU A 377 -19.03 37.63 -13.03
CA GLU A 377 -19.79 36.39 -12.79
C GLU A 377 -18.87 35.22 -12.49
N ILE A 378 -17.85 35.00 -13.32
CA ILE A 378 -16.87 33.92 -13.14
C ILE A 378 -16.09 34.10 -11.84
N THR A 379 -15.64 35.31 -11.54
CA THR A 379 -14.94 35.62 -10.27
C THR A 379 -15.83 35.27 -9.07
N THR A 380 -17.11 35.66 -9.11
CA THR A 380 -18.07 35.37 -8.03
C THR A 380 -18.27 33.86 -7.86
N LYS A 381 -18.42 33.11 -8.95
CA LYS A 381 -18.53 31.64 -8.93
C LYS A 381 -17.26 30.98 -8.40
N LEU A 382 -16.08 31.48 -8.78
CA LEU A 382 -14.80 30.98 -8.29
C LEU A 382 -14.62 31.21 -6.80
N GLU A 383 -14.96 32.39 -6.30
CA GLU A 383 -14.92 32.69 -4.87
C GLU A 383 -15.88 31.80 -4.07
N LEU A 384 -17.09 31.56 -4.59
CA LEU A 384 -18.06 30.66 -3.96
C LEU A 384 -17.54 29.21 -3.93
N ASN A 385 -16.97 28.73 -5.03
CA ASN A 385 -16.39 27.39 -5.12
C ASN A 385 -15.16 27.24 -4.21
N ALA A 386 -14.31 28.25 -4.11
CA ALA A 386 -13.17 28.27 -3.19
C ALA A 386 -13.63 28.19 -1.72
N LYS A 387 -14.68 28.95 -1.35
CA LYS A 387 -15.29 28.90 -0.01
C LYS A 387 -15.87 27.51 0.30
N ASN A 388 -16.62 26.93 -0.65
CA ASN A 388 -17.18 25.58 -0.51
C ASN A 388 -16.08 24.51 -0.36
N TYR A 389 -14.98 24.66 -1.09
CA TYR A 389 -13.83 23.76 -1.02
C TYR A 389 -13.08 23.86 0.32
N ALA A 390 -12.85 25.08 0.81
CA ALA A 390 -12.25 25.30 2.13
C ALA A 390 -13.09 24.64 3.23
N LYS A 391 -14.41 24.81 3.19
CA LYS A 391 -15.35 24.16 4.12
C LYS A 391 -15.32 22.63 4.02
N ARG A 392 -15.13 22.09 2.81
CA ARG A 392 -14.98 20.64 2.59
C ARG A 392 -13.67 20.10 3.17
N LEU A 393 -12.56 20.80 3.00
CA LEU A 393 -11.27 20.43 3.60
C LEU A 393 -11.32 20.43 5.12
N GLU A 394 -11.94 21.45 5.71
CA GLU A 394 -12.12 21.54 7.17
C GLU A 394 -12.85 20.31 7.73
N LYS A 395 -13.94 19.86 7.08
CA LYS A 395 -14.67 18.65 7.48
C LYS A 395 -13.85 17.37 7.33
N ILE A 396 -13.01 17.28 6.29
CA ILE A 396 -12.10 16.12 6.11
C ILE A 396 -11.10 16.05 7.26
N GLU A 397 -10.55 17.19 7.67
CA GLU A 397 -9.63 17.25 8.82
C GLU A 397 -10.34 16.87 10.13
N GLN A 398 -11.56 17.37 10.35
CA GLN A 398 -12.39 16.96 11.49
C GLN A 398 -12.65 15.45 11.50
N ILE A 399 -12.98 14.84 10.36
CA ILE A 399 -13.13 13.39 10.22
C ILE A 399 -11.85 12.66 10.62
N ASN A 400 -10.68 13.14 10.17
CA ASN A 400 -9.40 12.51 10.49
C ASN A 400 -9.06 12.59 11.97
N GLN A 401 -9.34 13.72 12.61
CA GLN A 401 -9.14 13.86 14.05
C GLN A 401 -10.07 12.95 14.85
N LEU A 402 -11.37 12.93 14.51
CA LEU A 402 -12.34 12.04 15.15
C LEU A 402 -12.00 10.56 14.97
N LYS A 403 -11.42 10.17 13.82
CA LYS A 403 -10.92 8.79 13.60
C LYS A 403 -9.81 8.44 14.58
N LYS A 404 -8.86 9.35 14.84
CA LYS A 404 -7.79 9.13 15.83
C LYS A 404 -8.38 8.99 17.24
N ASP A 405 -9.29 9.89 17.61
CA ASP A 405 -9.94 9.87 18.92
C ASP A 405 -10.74 8.58 19.14
N ALA A 406 -11.47 8.11 18.12
CA ALA A 406 -12.21 6.85 18.18
C ALA A 406 -11.28 5.64 18.40
N VAL A 407 -10.12 5.60 17.71
CA VAL A 407 -9.13 4.52 17.89
C VAL A 407 -8.50 4.54 19.28
N ASP A 408 -8.21 5.73 19.82
CA ASP A 408 -7.70 5.86 21.20
C ASP A 408 -8.72 5.35 22.23
N LEU A 409 -9.99 5.75 22.09
CA LEU A 409 -11.09 5.27 22.92
C LEU A 409 -11.30 3.75 22.80
N GLU A 410 -11.19 3.19 21.60
CA GLU A 410 -11.21 1.74 21.38
C GLU A 410 -10.08 1.02 22.09
N THR A 411 -8.87 1.59 22.06
CA THR A 411 -7.70 1.01 22.73
C THR A 411 -7.87 0.99 24.24
N ARG A 412 -8.60 1.98 24.78
CA ARG A 412 -8.99 2.09 26.19
C ARG A 412 -10.28 1.35 26.53
N LEU A 413 -10.88 0.65 25.56
CA LEU A 413 -12.14 -0.11 25.66
C LEU A 413 -13.36 0.73 26.06
N LEU A 414 -13.32 2.02 25.79
CA LEU A 414 -14.43 2.97 25.93
C LEU A 414 -15.28 2.89 24.65
N PHE A 415 -15.92 1.73 24.44
CA PHE A 415 -16.57 1.40 23.16
C PHE A 415 -17.81 2.23 22.88
N GLU A 416 -18.53 2.68 23.91
CA GLU A 416 -19.69 3.54 23.77
C GLU A 416 -19.28 4.94 23.26
N GLU A 417 -18.23 5.51 23.86
CA GLU A 417 -17.65 6.78 23.47
C GLU A 417 -17.02 6.70 22.06
N ALA A 418 -16.29 5.63 21.76
CA ALA A 418 -15.77 5.37 20.42
C ALA A 418 -16.89 5.25 19.37
N ARG A 419 -18.02 4.66 19.75
CA ARG A 419 -19.20 4.56 18.88
C ARG A 419 -19.78 5.94 18.62
N GLN A 420 -19.88 6.78 19.64
CA GLN A 420 -20.37 8.14 19.48
C GLN A 420 -19.49 8.96 18.53
N LYS A 421 -18.16 8.83 18.65
CA LYS A 421 -17.21 9.43 17.69
C LYS A 421 -17.40 8.90 16.27
N THR A 422 -17.64 7.60 16.12
CA THR A 422 -17.91 6.98 14.81
C THR A 422 -19.21 7.49 14.17
N ILE A 423 -20.23 7.81 14.98
CA ILE A 423 -21.48 8.42 14.53
C ILE A 423 -21.24 9.87 14.05
N GLU A 424 -20.44 10.65 14.79
CA GLU A 424 -20.04 12.01 14.38
C GLU A 424 -19.30 11.98 13.02
N ILE A 425 -18.37 11.04 12.83
CA ILE A 425 -17.67 10.84 11.55
C ILE A 425 -18.65 10.53 10.42
N LYS A 426 -19.63 9.65 10.68
CA LYS A 426 -20.65 9.28 9.69
C LYS A 426 -21.49 10.50 9.26
N ALA A 427 -21.87 11.35 10.21
CA ALA A 427 -22.63 12.56 9.92
C ALA A 427 -21.84 13.52 9.02
N LEU A 428 -20.57 13.78 9.33
CA LEU A 428 -19.69 14.60 8.49
C LEU A 428 -19.49 13.98 7.10
N ALA A 429 -19.34 12.66 7.01
CA ALA A 429 -19.18 11.96 5.73
C ALA A 429 -20.44 12.03 4.85
N LEU A 430 -21.63 12.02 5.44
CA LEU A 430 -22.90 12.25 4.72
C LEU A 430 -22.96 13.65 4.11
N GLU A 431 -22.51 14.67 4.84
CA GLU A 431 -22.44 16.03 4.32
C GLU A 431 -21.44 16.21 3.17
N LEU A 432 -20.52 15.26 3.00
CA LEU A 432 -19.50 15.25 1.94
C LEU A 432 -19.79 14.30 0.77
N ASP A 433 -20.90 13.54 0.85
CA ASP A 433 -21.20 12.39 -0.04
C ASP A 433 -20.03 11.38 -0.14
N ASP A 434 -19.32 11.14 0.97
CA ASP A 434 -18.21 10.17 1.04
C ASP A 434 -18.73 8.76 1.35
N LYS A 435 -19.27 8.09 0.34
CA LYS A 435 -19.85 6.73 0.42
C LYS A 435 -18.91 5.68 1.05
N PRO A 436 -17.61 5.62 0.69
CA PRO A 436 -16.66 4.74 1.35
C PRO A 436 -16.58 4.94 2.87
N THR A 437 -16.45 6.20 3.33
CA THR A 437 -16.37 6.49 4.77
C THR A 437 -17.68 6.15 5.48
N ILE A 438 -18.84 6.46 4.89
CA ILE A 438 -20.16 6.09 5.43
C ILE A 438 -20.25 4.57 5.65
N THR A 439 -19.90 3.77 4.64
CA THR A 439 -19.96 2.30 4.70
C THR A 439 -19.02 1.74 5.78
N SER A 440 -17.82 2.33 5.90
CA SER A 440 -16.85 1.96 6.93
C SER A 440 -17.38 2.23 8.34
N CYS A 441 -17.95 3.42 8.56
CA CYS A 441 -18.55 3.80 9.85
C CYS A 441 -19.71 2.88 10.22
N GLU A 442 -20.59 2.50 9.29
CA GLU A 442 -21.69 1.58 9.58
C GLU A 442 -21.23 0.21 10.04
N ARG A 443 -20.20 -0.34 9.38
CA ARG A 443 -19.58 -1.61 9.80
C ARG A 443 -18.97 -1.47 11.19
N LYS A 444 -18.27 -0.36 11.43
CA LYS A 444 -17.59 -0.10 12.69
C LYS A 444 -18.56 0.08 13.86
N ILE A 445 -19.67 0.79 13.65
CA ILE A 445 -20.75 0.95 14.65
C ILE A 445 -21.34 -0.42 15.04
N ARG A 446 -21.59 -1.32 14.07
CA ARG A 446 -22.09 -2.68 14.37
C ARG A 446 -21.07 -3.48 15.18
N GLN A 447 -19.79 -3.36 14.84
CA GLN A 447 -18.71 -4.01 15.57
C GLN A 447 -18.63 -3.49 17.01
N LEU A 448 -18.63 -2.17 17.20
CA LEU A 448 -18.59 -1.53 18.52
C LEU A 448 -19.79 -1.92 19.38
N ASN A 449 -21.01 -1.99 18.81
CA ASN A 449 -22.18 -2.50 19.54
C ASN A 449 -22.02 -3.94 20.03
N THR A 450 -21.39 -4.79 19.21
CA THR A 450 -21.10 -6.18 19.59
C THR A 450 -20.10 -6.20 20.75
N TRP A 451 -19.04 -5.38 20.66
CA TRP A 451 -18.03 -5.28 21.70
C TRP A 451 -18.54 -4.70 23.00
N THR A 452 -19.37 -3.64 22.96
CA THR A 452 -20.02 -3.08 24.16
C THR A 452 -20.87 -4.12 24.87
N LYS A 453 -21.60 -4.95 24.11
CA LYS A 453 -22.38 -6.04 24.68
C LYS A 453 -21.48 -7.12 25.31
N ASP A 454 -20.50 -7.59 24.54
CA ASP A 454 -19.54 -8.62 25.00
C ASP A 454 -18.79 -8.17 26.26
N THR A 455 -18.40 -6.89 26.37
CA THR A 455 -17.75 -6.37 27.58
C THR A 455 -18.70 -6.19 28.75
N SER A 456 -19.94 -5.74 28.52
CA SER A 456 -20.93 -5.65 29.58
C SER A 456 -21.33 -7.01 30.16
N ASP A 457 -21.29 -8.05 29.33
CA ASP A 457 -21.57 -9.44 29.69
C ASP A 457 -20.34 -10.18 30.25
N SER A 458 -19.16 -9.53 30.26
CA SER A 458 -17.90 -10.09 30.79
C SER A 458 -17.58 -9.50 32.17
N ASP A 459 -16.90 -10.28 33.03
CA ASP A 459 -16.49 -9.83 34.37
C ASP A 459 -15.36 -8.78 34.38
N LEU A 460 -15.02 -8.23 33.21
CA LEU A 460 -13.93 -7.28 33.00
C LEU A 460 -14.09 -5.98 33.80
N LEU A 461 -15.33 -5.59 34.12
CA LEU A 461 -15.63 -4.39 34.90
C LEU A 461 -15.55 -4.59 36.42
N LYS A 462 -15.47 -5.83 36.92
CA LYS A 462 -15.40 -6.12 38.37
C LYS A 462 -14.00 -5.93 38.97
N TRP A 463 -13.07 -5.37 38.20
CA TRP A 463 -11.65 -5.32 38.55
C TRP A 463 -11.10 -3.89 38.48
N ASP A 464 -10.31 -3.50 39.50
CA ASP A 464 -9.48 -2.28 39.51
C ASP A 464 -8.26 -2.35 38.56
N ILE A 465 -8.21 -3.34 37.66
CA ILE A 465 -7.13 -3.48 36.68
C ILE A 465 -7.63 -2.90 35.35
N PRO A 466 -7.05 -1.80 34.85
CA PRO A 466 -7.40 -1.28 33.53
C PRO A 466 -7.20 -2.39 32.50
N VAL A 467 -8.25 -2.73 31.77
CA VAL A 467 -8.26 -3.83 30.79
C VAL A 467 -7.23 -3.60 29.66
N GLU A 468 -6.79 -2.37 29.48
CA GLU A 468 -5.62 -1.99 28.69
C GLU A 468 -4.37 -2.83 29.05
N ASN A 469 -4.19 -3.18 30.33
CA ASN A 469 -3.08 -4.01 30.82
C ASN A 469 -3.29 -5.52 30.62
N ILE A 470 -4.53 -5.94 30.29
CA ILE A 470 -4.88 -7.32 29.94
C ILE A 470 -4.55 -7.58 28.47
N ILE A 471 -4.63 -6.54 27.63
CA ILE A 471 -4.37 -6.58 26.18
C ILE A 471 -2.94 -6.15 25.85
N ASN A 472 -2.35 -5.18 26.57
CA ASN A 472 -0.93 -4.85 26.45
C ASN A 472 -0.10 -5.71 27.40
N ASP A 473 0.72 -6.56 26.80
CA ASP A 473 1.64 -7.60 27.34
C ASP A 473 2.73 -7.10 28.32
N GLN A 474 2.56 -5.93 28.96
CA GLN A 474 3.61 -5.25 29.71
C GLN A 474 3.60 -5.50 31.22
N LYS A 475 2.46 -5.88 31.84
CA LYS A 475 2.36 -6.11 33.31
C LYS A 475 1.88 -7.49 33.74
N TYR A 476 1.11 -8.19 32.91
CA TYR A 476 0.56 -9.51 33.21
C TYR A 476 0.82 -10.46 32.06
N HIS A 477 1.16 -11.71 32.35
CA HIS A 477 1.24 -12.77 31.34
C HIS A 477 -0.08 -13.53 31.31
N LEU A 478 -0.65 -13.66 30.12
CA LEU A 478 -1.66 -14.68 29.82
C LEU A 478 -0.99 -16.05 30.01
N LEU A 479 -1.45 -16.83 30.99
CA LEU A 479 -0.88 -18.16 31.26
C LEU A 479 -1.59 -19.23 30.45
N GLU A 480 -2.88 -19.43 30.69
CA GLU A 480 -3.65 -20.54 30.12
C GLU A 480 -5.13 -20.13 29.96
N ALA A 481 -5.87 -20.77 29.05
CA ALA A 481 -7.29 -20.49 28.77
C ALA A 481 -8.10 -21.79 28.72
N PHE A 482 -9.31 -21.77 29.29
CA PHE A 482 -10.15 -22.93 29.52
C PHE A 482 -11.60 -22.66 29.13
N ASN A 483 -12.32 -23.72 28.75
CA ASN A 483 -13.75 -23.67 28.49
C ASN A 483 -14.59 -23.95 29.76
N ASP A 484 -13.95 -24.41 30.84
CA ASP A 484 -14.58 -24.77 32.10
C ASP A 484 -13.98 -23.95 33.26
N GLU A 485 -14.84 -23.41 34.11
CA GLU A 485 -14.45 -22.53 35.21
C GLU A 485 -13.73 -23.29 36.32
N GLU A 486 -14.23 -24.47 36.68
CA GLU A 486 -13.67 -25.28 37.77
C GLU A 486 -12.27 -25.77 37.39
N VAL A 487 -12.07 -26.15 36.11
CA VAL A 487 -10.76 -26.54 35.58
C VAL A 487 -9.78 -25.37 35.64
N ALA A 488 -10.21 -24.17 35.23
CA ALA A 488 -9.38 -22.96 35.29
C ALA A 488 -9.01 -22.59 36.74
N GLN A 489 -9.96 -22.68 37.67
CA GLN A 489 -9.74 -22.41 39.09
C GLN A 489 -8.75 -23.40 39.70
N LYS A 490 -8.96 -24.70 39.49
CA LYS A 490 -8.05 -25.74 39.96
C LYS A 490 -6.63 -25.53 39.43
N ARG A 491 -6.50 -25.20 38.15
CA ARG A 491 -5.19 -24.92 37.53
C ARG A 491 -4.54 -23.67 38.11
N ALA A 492 -5.30 -22.61 38.37
CA ALA A 492 -4.78 -21.42 39.03
C ALA A 492 -4.25 -21.73 40.44
N GLU A 493 -4.96 -22.56 41.21
CA GLU A 493 -4.52 -23.03 42.54
C GLU A 493 -3.23 -23.85 42.47
N GLU A 494 -3.09 -24.74 41.48
CA GLU A 494 -1.85 -25.48 41.23
C GLU A 494 -0.68 -24.53 40.95
N ILE A 495 -0.88 -23.51 40.12
CA ILE A 495 0.16 -22.52 39.80
C ILE A 495 0.54 -21.72 41.06
N LEU A 496 -0.44 -21.32 41.89
CA LEU A 496 -0.19 -20.65 43.17
C LEU A 496 0.62 -21.52 44.13
N THR A 497 0.26 -22.80 44.24
CA THR A 497 0.94 -23.77 45.11
C THR A 497 2.39 -24.00 44.67
N ASN A 498 2.62 -24.11 43.35
CA ASN A 498 3.94 -24.40 42.79
C ASN A 498 4.88 -23.18 42.73
N SER A 499 4.33 -21.97 42.58
CA SER A 499 5.13 -20.76 42.42
C SER A 499 5.59 -20.14 43.74
N GLY A 500 4.98 -20.53 44.88
CA GLY A 500 5.26 -19.97 46.21
C GLY A 500 4.95 -18.47 46.33
N LYS A 501 4.30 -17.86 45.33
CA LYS A 501 3.92 -16.45 45.29
C LYS A 501 2.39 -16.37 45.25
N THR A 502 1.79 -16.12 46.40
CA THR A 502 0.33 -16.21 46.63
C THR A 502 -0.48 -15.10 45.97
N GLU A 503 0.13 -14.02 45.48
CA GLU A 503 -0.61 -12.78 45.20
C GLU A 503 -0.90 -12.49 43.71
N SER A 504 -0.40 -13.29 42.76
CA SER A 504 -0.37 -12.84 41.36
C SER A 504 -1.22 -13.62 40.36
N VAL A 505 -1.80 -14.77 40.70
CA VAL A 505 -2.53 -15.61 39.74
C VAL A 505 -4.04 -15.54 39.96
N ARG A 506 -4.80 -15.28 38.89
CA ARG A 506 -6.26 -15.16 38.96
C ARG A 506 -6.93 -15.66 37.69
N VAL A 507 -8.19 -16.11 37.80
CA VAL A 507 -9.03 -16.55 36.67
C VAL A 507 -10.00 -15.44 36.27
N ILE A 508 -10.12 -15.18 34.97
CA ILE A 508 -10.99 -14.14 34.39
C ILE A 508 -11.96 -14.80 33.40
N THR A 509 -13.24 -14.45 33.48
CA THR A 509 -14.24 -14.88 32.51
C THR A 509 -14.34 -13.89 31.36
N LEU A 510 -14.02 -14.35 30.16
CA LEU A 510 -14.20 -13.66 28.90
C LEU A 510 -15.44 -14.21 28.18
N THR A 511 -16.44 -13.39 27.94
CA THR A 511 -17.64 -13.77 27.20
C THR A 511 -17.56 -13.22 25.78
N GLN A 512 -17.66 -14.07 24.77
CA GLN A 512 -17.78 -13.67 23.37
C GLN A 512 -18.82 -14.52 22.65
N ALA A 513 -19.98 -13.91 22.36
CA ALA A 513 -21.13 -14.61 21.77
C ALA A 513 -20.81 -15.22 20.38
N LYS A 514 -19.85 -14.65 19.66
CA LYS A 514 -19.41 -15.13 18.34
C LYS A 514 -18.57 -16.41 18.39
N PHE A 515 -18.05 -16.80 19.56
CA PHE A 515 -17.15 -17.95 19.73
C PHE A 515 -17.81 -19.13 20.45
N VAL A 516 -19.14 -19.16 20.51
CA VAL A 516 -19.88 -20.32 21.01
C VAL A 516 -19.42 -21.59 20.28
N ASN A 517 -19.03 -22.60 21.05
CA ASN A 517 -18.49 -23.88 20.57
C ASN A 517 -17.13 -23.82 19.84
N GLN A 518 -16.40 -22.70 19.91
CA GLN A 518 -15.02 -22.60 19.42
C GLN A 518 -14.07 -22.62 20.62
N GLY A 519 -13.28 -23.69 20.79
CA GLY A 519 -12.27 -23.75 21.85
C GLY A 519 -11.34 -22.53 21.81
N PRO A 520 -11.00 -21.89 22.94
CA PRO A 520 -11.23 -22.31 24.33
C PRO A 520 -12.60 -21.89 24.92
N PHE A 521 -13.56 -21.42 24.13
CA PHE A 521 -14.87 -21.00 24.62
C PHE A 521 -15.86 -22.18 24.70
N ASN A 522 -16.72 -22.20 25.73
CA ASN A 522 -17.74 -23.22 25.90
C ASN A 522 -19.03 -22.96 25.09
N GLY A 523 -20.03 -23.82 25.26
CA GLY A 523 -21.34 -23.71 24.60
C GLY A 523 -22.14 -22.45 24.95
N ASN A 524 -21.70 -21.68 25.94
CA ASN A 524 -22.26 -20.39 26.31
C ASN A 524 -21.40 -19.21 25.83
N GLY A 525 -20.34 -19.48 25.04
CA GLY A 525 -19.41 -18.45 24.57
C GLY A 525 -18.53 -17.87 25.68
N LYS A 526 -18.35 -18.58 26.80
CA LYS A 526 -17.45 -18.17 27.90
C LYS A 526 -16.12 -18.89 27.80
N CYS A 527 -15.04 -18.15 28.07
CA CYS A 527 -13.68 -18.65 28.20
C CYS A 527 -13.12 -18.16 29.55
N PHE A 528 -12.46 -19.03 30.29
CA PHE A 528 -11.88 -18.75 31.60
C PHE A 528 -10.37 -18.69 31.45
N ILE A 529 -9.79 -17.53 31.71
CA ILE A 529 -8.41 -17.22 31.39
C ILE A 529 -7.63 -17.00 32.68
N ILE A 530 -6.49 -17.68 32.83
CA ILE A 530 -5.58 -17.51 33.96
C ILE A 530 -4.54 -16.44 33.64
N TYR A 531 -4.47 -15.40 34.47
CA TYR A 531 -3.48 -14.33 34.39
C TYR A 531 -2.53 -14.35 35.58
N GLY A 532 -1.24 -14.11 35.32
CA GLY A 532 -0.19 -13.98 36.35
C GLY A 532 0.49 -12.61 36.30
N ALA A 533 0.61 -11.91 37.44
CA ALA A 533 1.41 -10.66 37.52
C ALA A 533 2.90 -10.94 37.28
N LYS A 534 3.54 -10.10 36.46
CA LYS A 534 4.96 -10.21 36.17
C LYS A 534 5.76 -9.87 37.43
N ALA A 535 6.66 -10.76 37.85
CA ALA A 535 7.54 -10.48 38.97
C ALA A 535 8.36 -9.21 38.65
N SER A 536 8.24 -8.18 39.50
CA SER A 536 9.11 -7.01 39.47
C SER A 536 10.53 -7.47 39.77
N SER A 537 11.35 -7.56 38.72
CA SER A 537 12.78 -7.84 38.80
C SER A 537 13.57 -6.64 39.26
#